data_AF-A0A7Z9HDB9-F1
#
_entry.id   AF-A0A7Z9HDB9-F1
#
_cell.length_a   1.000
_cell.length_b   1.000
_cell.length_c   1.000
_cell.angle_alpha   90.00
_cell.angle_beta   90.00
_cell.angle_gamma   90.00
#
_symmetry.space_group_name_H-M   'P 1'
#
loop_
_entity.id
_entity.type
_entity.pdbx_description
1 polymer ?
#
loop_
_entity_poly.entity_id
_entity_poly.type
_entity_poly.pdbx_seq_one_letter_code
_entity_poly.pdbx_strand_id
1 'polypeptide(L)'
;MSTNTLEQLKQAKSALEAERKPVSHVQEAVKATKDITQFVKIALSKENRWIFQAGEQDSIVSILAEINRTNKELYNKCRTPEHFNRDATRYLKMKNHIIRKSECIHFSLDQGFYATEPLGFSAGKAIELSLKQIRKIRDGHQQGKWTRLPIDVNVDDSAKTEVEKIYAESAPLAEKLLKNENIGNFDPPMTIEEVQYVYKFFHNVHQIQELEQQALTDALSKKTPAEQSTPNEILEQLSSFEKKLKNVRVPTSKNIPDWGIHLYEMSLTDMTLRMHLLRIPFEPLGFLNRHLKILEEQKDSDGIEKSISSFHDNAVQELEKLQLFSESFAGVDETLQEVTGILQNLSICFGKIYHNASSQTITNSFLIKVLELIKGMLEKGGRVADSKSDTLLKLHQSVNDVDLFDDPITEGMIHSLDLLEQGKEAMSQYCDKLKTFLETLSNASDWDSRQTYKFLKNAYDENAILTSASMFFGSITKTCVLLKSSIKEVESMWLELAKLREQKLDSGALYEQTIALLGQDTGFSENSLRQRADQVEELNWILDEMLGLGVQEEQRFVDELHSELIPVSDRIKALRIKESARKVELTSTKEKSEQDSIVVKSKV
;
A
#
# COMPACT_ATOMS: atom_id res chain seq x y z
N MET A 1 -59.42 23.80 -52.08
CA MET A 1 -58.73 23.64 -50.77
C MET A 1 -58.32 22.19 -50.63
N SER A 2 -57.03 21.87 -50.68
CA SER A 2 -56.52 20.48 -50.65
C SER A 2 -55.78 20.23 -49.33
N THR A 3 -56.41 19.50 -48.43
CA THR A 3 -55.93 19.11 -47.09
C THR A 3 -55.18 17.76 -47.10
N ASN A 4 -54.52 17.39 -48.19
CA ASN A 4 -54.00 16.02 -48.36
C ASN A 4 -52.46 15.88 -48.28
N THR A 5 -51.69 16.92 -47.96
CA THR A 5 -50.22 16.86 -48.03
C THR A 5 -49.54 16.35 -46.75
N LEU A 6 -50.07 16.65 -45.56
CA LEU A 6 -49.42 16.29 -44.29
C LEU A 6 -49.61 14.80 -43.92
N GLU A 7 -50.81 14.25 -44.15
CA GLU A 7 -51.08 12.83 -43.90
C GLU A 7 -50.37 11.94 -44.92
N GLN A 8 -50.31 12.35 -46.19
CA GLN A 8 -49.51 11.67 -47.21
C GLN A 8 -48.01 11.71 -46.88
N LEU A 9 -47.48 12.82 -46.34
CA LEU A 9 -46.10 12.89 -45.87
C LEU A 9 -45.83 12.01 -44.63
N LYS A 10 -46.79 11.91 -43.70
CA LYS A 10 -46.69 11.00 -42.55
C LYS A 10 -46.75 9.53 -42.99
N GLN A 11 -47.65 9.18 -43.89
CA GLN A 11 -47.74 7.83 -44.46
C GLN A 11 -46.50 7.47 -45.28
N ALA A 12 -45.98 8.40 -46.09
CA ALA A 12 -44.73 8.21 -46.84
C ALA A 12 -43.52 8.05 -45.91
N LYS A 13 -43.46 8.80 -44.80
CA LYS A 13 -42.41 8.65 -43.77
C LYS A 13 -42.51 7.30 -43.05
N SER A 14 -43.71 6.87 -42.65
CA SER A 14 -43.93 5.57 -42.04
C SER A 14 -43.66 4.41 -43.00
N ALA A 15 -43.96 4.55 -44.29
CA ALA A 15 -43.62 3.56 -45.32
C ALA A 15 -42.10 3.48 -45.54
N LEU A 16 -41.40 4.63 -45.59
CA LEU A 16 -39.94 4.69 -45.67
C LEU A 16 -39.25 4.13 -44.42
N GLU A 17 -39.84 4.30 -43.23
CA GLU A 17 -39.35 3.70 -41.99
C GLU A 17 -39.62 2.18 -41.92
N ALA A 18 -40.71 1.70 -42.55
CA ALA A 18 -41.03 0.28 -42.66
C ALA A 18 -40.14 -0.48 -43.68
N GLU A 19 -39.69 0.18 -44.75
CA GLU A 19 -38.69 -0.36 -45.71
C GLU A 19 -37.25 -0.34 -45.16
N ARG A 20 -36.96 0.49 -44.15
CA ARG A 20 -35.62 0.62 -43.53
C ARG A 20 -35.33 -0.48 -42.51
N LYS A 21 -35.47 -1.75 -42.88
CA LYS A 21 -34.98 -2.85 -42.03
C LYS A 21 -33.52 -3.13 -42.37
N PRO A 22 -32.58 -3.03 -41.41
CA PRO A 22 -31.20 -3.45 -41.64
C PRO A 22 -31.19 -4.91 -42.11
N VAL A 23 -30.33 -5.19 -43.09
CA VAL A 23 -30.13 -6.53 -43.65
C VAL A 23 -29.85 -7.51 -42.51
N SER A 24 -30.39 -8.73 -42.57
CA SER A 24 -30.27 -9.76 -41.51
C SER A 24 -28.85 -9.89 -40.94
N HIS A 25 -27.83 -9.80 -41.79
CA HIS A 25 -26.41 -9.90 -41.45
C HIS A 25 -25.90 -8.85 -40.43
N VAL A 26 -26.59 -7.71 -40.25
CA VAL A 26 -26.17 -6.63 -39.33
C VAL A 26 -27.21 -6.33 -38.23
N GLN A 27 -28.33 -7.06 -38.20
CA GLN A 27 -29.38 -6.89 -37.17
C GLN A 27 -28.87 -7.17 -35.75
N GLU A 28 -27.91 -8.08 -35.62
CA GLU A 28 -27.25 -8.39 -34.36
C GLU A 28 -26.58 -7.17 -33.71
N ALA A 29 -25.90 -6.31 -34.50
CA ALA A 29 -25.29 -5.09 -33.97
C ALA A 29 -26.34 -4.06 -33.52
N VAL A 30 -27.50 -4.02 -34.20
CA VAL A 30 -28.61 -3.13 -33.82
C VAL A 30 -29.23 -3.59 -32.51
N LYS A 31 -29.41 -4.91 -32.34
CA LYS A 31 -29.87 -5.52 -31.09
C LYS A 31 -28.86 -5.24 -29.97
N ALA A 32 -27.58 -5.55 -30.17
CA ALA A 32 -26.51 -5.29 -29.20
C ALA A 32 -26.43 -3.81 -28.79
N THR A 33 -26.58 -2.87 -29.73
CA THR A 33 -26.60 -1.42 -29.41
C THR A 33 -27.79 -1.04 -28.53
N LYS A 34 -28.97 -1.61 -28.78
CA LYS A 34 -30.17 -1.34 -27.98
C LYS A 34 -30.00 -1.89 -26.56
N ASP A 35 -29.51 -3.12 -26.46
CA ASP A 35 -29.33 -3.84 -25.20
C ASP A 35 -28.27 -3.13 -24.32
N ILE A 36 -27.11 -2.76 -24.89
CA ILE A 36 -26.05 -2.06 -24.15
C ILE A 36 -26.45 -0.63 -23.74
N THR A 37 -27.26 0.06 -24.56
CA THR A 37 -27.74 1.41 -24.21
C THR A 37 -28.69 1.36 -23.02
N GLN A 38 -29.58 0.37 -22.98
CA GLN A 38 -30.48 0.18 -21.84
C GLN A 38 -29.70 -0.24 -20.59
N PHE A 39 -28.70 -1.11 -20.75
CA PHE A 39 -27.81 -1.54 -19.68
C PHE A 39 -27.05 -0.37 -19.03
N VAL A 40 -26.33 0.44 -19.82
CA VAL A 40 -25.56 1.59 -19.30
C VAL A 40 -26.46 2.63 -18.62
N LYS A 41 -27.68 2.85 -19.13
CA LYS A 41 -28.64 3.77 -18.51
C LYS A 41 -29.03 3.34 -17.09
N ILE A 42 -29.12 2.04 -16.85
CA ILE A 42 -29.45 1.45 -15.54
C ILE A 42 -28.21 1.46 -14.64
N ALA A 43 -27.06 1.05 -15.17
CA ALA A 43 -25.79 1.03 -14.45
C ALA A 43 -25.38 2.43 -13.96
N LEU A 44 -25.58 3.48 -14.76
CA LEU A 44 -25.24 4.87 -14.40
C LEU A 44 -26.39 5.67 -13.75
N SER A 45 -27.45 4.97 -13.30
CA SER A 45 -28.55 5.61 -12.57
C SER A 45 -28.06 6.21 -11.24
N LYS A 46 -28.76 7.21 -10.69
CA LYS A 46 -28.33 7.90 -9.46
C LYS A 46 -28.08 6.94 -8.30
N GLU A 47 -28.82 5.85 -8.23
CA GLU A 47 -28.76 4.82 -7.17
C GLU A 47 -27.51 3.93 -7.28
N ASN A 48 -26.91 3.80 -8.47
CA ASN A 48 -25.78 2.89 -8.73
C ASN A 48 -24.44 3.62 -8.96
N ARG A 49 -24.44 4.95 -8.96
CA ARG A 49 -23.24 5.78 -9.27
C ARG A 49 -22.10 5.63 -8.28
N TRP A 50 -22.39 5.27 -7.04
CA TRP A 50 -21.40 5.11 -5.95
C TRP A 50 -20.39 3.99 -6.22
N ILE A 51 -20.68 3.11 -7.17
CA ILE A 51 -19.88 1.92 -7.51
C ILE A 51 -18.69 2.27 -8.42
N PHE A 52 -18.76 3.38 -9.14
CA PHE A 52 -17.77 3.77 -10.14
C PHE A 52 -16.67 4.67 -9.56
N GLN A 53 -15.43 4.41 -9.94
CA GLN A 53 -14.29 5.27 -9.63
C GLN A 53 -14.33 6.57 -10.46
N ALA A 54 -13.56 7.55 -10.02
CA ALA A 54 -13.42 8.83 -10.72
C ALA A 54 -12.89 8.62 -12.16
N GLY A 55 -13.68 9.00 -13.16
CA GLY A 55 -13.33 8.91 -14.59
C GLY A 55 -13.83 7.66 -15.33
N GLU A 56 -14.31 6.62 -14.62
CA GLU A 56 -14.89 5.43 -15.25
C GLU A 56 -16.23 5.72 -15.93
N GLN A 57 -17.06 6.56 -15.30
CA GLN A 57 -18.34 6.99 -15.85
C GLN A 57 -18.17 7.70 -17.19
N ASP A 58 -17.21 8.62 -17.28
CA ASP A 58 -16.90 9.36 -18.51
C ASP A 58 -16.39 8.43 -19.63
N SER A 59 -15.61 7.42 -19.25
CA SER A 59 -15.10 6.40 -20.18
C SER A 59 -16.21 5.52 -20.75
N ILE A 60 -17.14 5.05 -19.90
CA ILE A 60 -18.30 4.25 -20.32
C ILE A 60 -19.23 5.07 -21.22
N VAL A 61 -19.49 6.33 -20.86
CA VAL A 61 -20.32 7.25 -21.66
C VAL A 61 -19.67 7.53 -23.02
N SER A 62 -18.35 7.70 -23.06
CA SER A 62 -17.59 7.91 -24.29
C SER A 62 -17.66 6.70 -25.24
N ILE A 63 -17.45 5.48 -24.72
CA ILE A 63 -17.55 4.24 -25.51
C ILE A 63 -18.99 4.04 -26.01
N LEU A 64 -20.00 4.32 -25.18
CA LEU A 64 -21.41 4.23 -25.58
C LEU A 64 -21.76 5.25 -26.68
N ALA A 65 -21.21 6.46 -26.61
CA ALA A 65 -21.39 7.47 -27.65
C ALA A 65 -20.80 7.01 -29.00
N GLU A 66 -19.65 6.33 -28.98
CA GLU A 66 -19.04 5.76 -30.17
C GLU A 66 -19.83 4.58 -30.75
N ILE A 67 -20.35 3.69 -29.91
CA ILE A 67 -21.25 2.60 -30.31
C ILE A 67 -22.48 3.18 -31.03
N ASN A 68 -23.14 4.16 -30.42
CA ASN A 68 -24.33 4.80 -30.98
C ASN A 68 -24.04 5.52 -32.31
N ARG A 69 -22.89 6.21 -32.40
CA ARG A 69 -22.44 6.83 -33.66
C ARG A 69 -22.21 5.79 -34.76
N THR A 70 -21.54 4.69 -34.43
CA THR A 70 -21.21 3.63 -35.39
C THR A 70 -22.47 2.89 -35.86
N ASN A 71 -23.40 2.62 -34.94
CA ASN A 71 -24.69 2.02 -35.27
C ASN A 71 -25.55 2.93 -36.16
N LYS A 72 -25.56 4.24 -35.89
CA LYS A 72 -26.24 5.23 -36.74
C LYS A 72 -25.63 5.26 -38.15
N GLU A 73 -24.31 5.15 -38.28
CA GLU A 73 -23.65 5.06 -39.59
C GLU A 73 -24.00 3.75 -40.31
N LEU A 74 -23.98 2.62 -39.60
CA LEU A 74 -24.34 1.30 -40.12
C LEU A 74 -25.79 1.29 -40.65
N TYR A 75 -26.73 1.79 -39.86
CA TYR A 75 -28.14 1.90 -40.21
C TYR A 75 -28.38 2.83 -41.43
N ASN A 76 -27.58 3.90 -41.54
CA ASN A 76 -27.72 4.85 -42.64
C ASN A 76 -27.10 4.39 -43.96
N LYS A 77 -26.02 3.61 -43.92
CA LYS A 77 -25.27 3.23 -45.12
C LYS A 77 -25.58 1.81 -45.62
N CYS A 78 -26.00 0.90 -44.74
CA CYS A 78 -26.34 -0.50 -45.08
C CYS A 78 -27.86 -0.72 -45.14
N ARG A 79 -28.55 -0.04 -46.07
CA ARG A 79 -30.02 0.01 -46.12
C ARG A 79 -30.69 -1.16 -46.86
N THR A 80 -29.98 -1.80 -47.79
CA THR A 80 -30.52 -2.92 -48.60
C THR A 80 -29.44 -4.00 -48.80
N PRO A 81 -29.83 -5.23 -49.21
CA PRO A 81 -28.87 -6.29 -49.52
C PRO A 81 -27.82 -5.90 -50.57
N GLU A 82 -28.18 -5.07 -51.56
CA GLU A 82 -27.26 -4.58 -52.59
C GLU A 82 -26.20 -3.63 -52.01
N HIS A 83 -26.62 -2.74 -51.09
CA HIS A 83 -25.67 -1.89 -50.36
C HIS A 83 -24.69 -2.72 -49.53
N PHE A 84 -25.18 -3.77 -48.88
CA PHE A 84 -24.34 -4.71 -48.12
C PHE A 84 -23.34 -5.41 -49.03
N ASN A 85 -23.79 -5.99 -50.15
CA ASN A 85 -22.93 -6.74 -51.08
C ASN A 85 -21.83 -5.88 -51.71
N ARG A 86 -22.05 -4.57 -51.86
CA ARG A 86 -21.06 -3.63 -52.40
C ARG A 86 -19.89 -3.36 -51.45
N ASP A 87 -20.08 -3.49 -50.14
CA ASP A 87 -19.05 -3.16 -49.12
C ASP A 87 -19.19 -4.04 -47.85
N ALA A 88 -19.40 -5.35 -48.06
CA ALA A 88 -19.77 -6.29 -46.99
C ALA A 88 -18.71 -6.35 -45.88
N THR A 89 -17.43 -6.33 -46.26
CA THR A 89 -16.29 -6.34 -45.33
C THR A 89 -16.31 -5.16 -44.38
N ARG A 90 -16.67 -3.96 -44.85
CA ARG A 90 -16.78 -2.77 -44.00
C ARG A 90 -17.92 -2.89 -43.02
N TYR A 91 -19.10 -3.31 -43.47
CA TYR A 91 -20.27 -3.42 -42.60
C TYR A 91 -20.13 -4.54 -41.56
N LEU A 92 -19.49 -5.66 -41.91
CA LEU A 92 -19.14 -6.71 -40.95
C LEU A 92 -18.09 -6.24 -39.93
N LYS A 93 -17.10 -5.43 -40.33
CA LYS A 93 -16.17 -4.78 -39.39
C LYS A 93 -16.89 -3.84 -38.43
N MET A 94 -17.81 -3.01 -38.92
CA MET A 94 -18.63 -2.13 -38.08
C MET A 94 -19.53 -2.94 -37.12
N LYS A 95 -20.14 -4.04 -37.59
CA LYS A 95 -20.91 -4.97 -36.76
C LYS A 95 -20.06 -5.50 -35.60
N ASN A 96 -18.90 -6.06 -35.92
CA ASN A 96 -18.00 -6.65 -34.93
C ASN A 96 -17.40 -5.59 -34.00
N HIS A 97 -17.18 -4.35 -34.47
CA HIS A 97 -16.75 -3.23 -33.64
C HIS A 97 -17.79 -2.84 -32.60
N ILE A 98 -19.07 -2.76 -32.99
CA ILE A 98 -20.19 -2.51 -32.07
C ILE A 98 -20.29 -3.63 -31.03
N ILE A 99 -20.25 -4.90 -31.46
CA ILE A 99 -20.34 -6.06 -30.56
C ILE A 99 -19.17 -6.04 -29.57
N ARG A 100 -17.93 -5.95 -30.06
CA ARG A 100 -16.73 -5.92 -29.22
C ARG A 100 -16.72 -4.77 -28.22
N LYS A 101 -17.16 -3.57 -28.62
CA LYS A 101 -17.23 -2.44 -27.68
C LYS A 101 -18.35 -2.59 -26.65
N SER A 102 -19.45 -3.23 -27.03
CA SER A 102 -20.51 -3.58 -26.08
C SER A 102 -20.00 -4.61 -25.07
N GLU A 103 -19.26 -5.63 -25.53
CA GLU A 103 -18.56 -6.59 -24.67
C GLU A 103 -17.51 -5.90 -23.79
N CYS A 104 -16.79 -4.89 -24.27
CA CYS A 104 -15.87 -4.11 -23.42
C CYS A 104 -16.60 -3.33 -22.33
N ILE A 105 -17.76 -2.74 -22.61
CA ILE A 105 -18.57 -2.08 -21.57
C ILE A 105 -19.07 -3.11 -20.56
N HIS A 106 -19.57 -4.26 -21.01
CA HIS A 106 -19.95 -5.36 -20.12
C HIS A 106 -18.76 -5.82 -19.28
N PHE A 107 -17.60 -6.07 -19.89
CA PHE A 107 -16.40 -6.51 -19.19
C PHE A 107 -15.87 -5.46 -18.20
N SER A 108 -15.88 -4.17 -18.55
CA SER A 108 -15.50 -3.10 -17.63
C SER A 108 -16.46 -2.98 -16.45
N LEU A 109 -17.76 -3.22 -16.68
CA LEU A 109 -18.76 -3.23 -15.62
C LEU A 109 -18.64 -4.48 -14.76
N ASP A 110 -18.52 -5.66 -15.39
CA ASP A 110 -18.39 -6.99 -14.76
C ASP A 110 -17.09 -7.16 -13.96
N GLN A 111 -15.98 -6.55 -14.40
CA GLN A 111 -14.69 -6.60 -13.70
C GLN A 111 -14.44 -5.42 -12.74
N GLY A 112 -15.18 -4.31 -12.88
CA GLY A 112 -15.09 -3.14 -11.99
C GLY A 112 -15.91 -3.26 -10.71
N PHE A 113 -16.55 -4.40 -10.46
CA PHE A 113 -17.62 -4.53 -9.46
C PHE A 113 -17.24 -4.49 -7.97
N TYR A 114 -15.96 -4.43 -7.57
CA TYR A 114 -15.61 -4.59 -6.15
C TYR A 114 -14.58 -3.60 -5.64
N ALA A 115 -15.04 -2.65 -4.83
CA ALA A 115 -14.21 -1.85 -3.95
C ALA A 115 -13.74 -2.62 -2.67
N THR A 116 -13.92 -3.94 -2.61
CA THR A 116 -13.60 -4.77 -1.42
C THR A 116 -12.77 -6.05 -1.73
N GLU A 117 -11.79 -5.94 -2.63
CA GLU A 117 -10.71 -6.94 -2.95
C GLU A 117 -11.10 -8.25 -3.69
N PRO A 118 -10.11 -9.06 -4.15
CA PRO A 118 -9.09 -8.87 -5.17
C PRO A 118 -9.58 -9.35 -6.56
N LEU A 119 -8.89 -8.91 -7.63
CA LEU A 119 -9.16 -9.27 -9.03
C LEU A 119 -9.25 -10.80 -9.24
N GLY A 120 -10.46 -11.37 -9.38
CA GLY A 120 -10.62 -12.78 -9.77
C GLY A 120 -11.85 -13.56 -9.29
N PHE A 121 -12.80 -12.96 -8.56
CA PHE A 121 -14.00 -13.66 -8.07
C PHE A 121 -15.24 -13.45 -8.96
N SER A 122 -16.08 -14.48 -9.10
CA SER A 122 -17.38 -14.36 -9.75
C SER A 122 -18.33 -13.58 -8.84
N ALA A 123 -19.40 -12.98 -9.41
CA ALA A 123 -20.38 -12.24 -8.63
C ALA A 123 -21.02 -13.08 -7.53
N GLY A 124 -21.22 -14.37 -7.78
CA GLY A 124 -21.70 -15.31 -6.76
C GLY A 124 -20.74 -15.44 -5.58
N LYS A 125 -19.44 -15.56 -5.84
CA LYS A 125 -18.45 -15.68 -4.76
C LYS A 125 -18.33 -14.40 -3.94
N ALA A 126 -18.40 -13.24 -4.58
CA ALA A 126 -18.42 -11.96 -3.88
C ALA A 126 -19.66 -11.82 -2.99
N ILE A 127 -20.85 -12.21 -3.49
CA ILE A 127 -22.09 -12.22 -2.70
C ILE A 127 -22.00 -13.17 -1.50
N GLU A 128 -21.42 -14.36 -1.68
CA GLU A 128 -21.22 -15.33 -0.60
C GLU A 128 -20.35 -14.76 0.53
N LEU A 129 -19.20 -14.19 0.17
CA LEU A 129 -18.25 -13.60 1.12
C LEU A 129 -18.85 -12.39 1.84
N SER A 130 -19.48 -11.47 1.10
CA SER A 130 -20.14 -10.31 1.70
C SER A 130 -21.30 -10.70 2.60
N LEU A 131 -22.10 -11.72 2.23
CA LEU A 131 -23.18 -12.23 3.07
C LEU A 131 -22.65 -12.80 4.40
N LYS A 132 -21.56 -13.59 4.34
CA LYS A 132 -20.87 -14.10 5.54
C LYS A 132 -20.41 -12.95 6.44
N GLN A 133 -19.91 -11.87 5.84
CA GLN A 133 -19.42 -10.71 6.58
C GLN A 133 -20.52 -9.92 7.28
N ILE A 134 -21.60 -9.57 6.56
CA ILE A 134 -22.73 -8.85 7.18
C ILE A 134 -23.44 -9.71 8.24
N ARG A 135 -23.41 -11.05 8.10
CA ARG A 135 -23.87 -11.96 9.16
C ARG A 135 -23.00 -11.87 10.41
N LYS A 136 -21.66 -11.85 10.27
CA LYS A 136 -20.72 -11.67 11.40
C LYS A 136 -21.00 -10.37 12.16
N ILE A 137 -21.24 -9.28 11.44
CA ILE A 137 -21.59 -7.96 12.04
C ILE A 137 -22.93 -8.05 12.78
N ARG A 138 -23.97 -8.61 12.16
CA ARG A 138 -25.28 -8.82 12.79
C ARG A 138 -25.17 -9.63 14.09
N ASP A 139 -24.45 -10.75 14.04
CA ASP A 139 -24.25 -11.62 15.20
C ASP A 139 -23.42 -10.90 16.29
N GLY A 140 -22.47 -10.07 15.89
CA GLY A 140 -21.76 -9.13 16.76
C GLY A 140 -22.67 -8.15 17.50
N HIS A 141 -23.64 -7.57 16.79
CA HIS A 141 -24.62 -6.65 17.37
C HIS A 141 -25.53 -7.34 18.41
N GLN A 142 -25.78 -8.65 18.27
CA GLN A 142 -26.47 -9.41 19.31
C GLN A 142 -25.64 -9.53 20.59
N GLN A 143 -24.32 -9.48 20.47
CA GLN A 143 -23.36 -9.45 21.58
C GLN A 143 -22.99 -8.03 22.03
N GLY A 144 -23.61 -6.99 21.43
CA GLY A 144 -23.40 -5.58 21.80
C GLY A 144 -22.14 -4.93 21.23
N LYS A 145 -21.45 -5.57 20.26
CA LYS A 145 -20.16 -5.10 19.74
C LYS A 145 -20.10 -4.99 18.21
N TRP A 146 -19.31 -4.05 17.72
CA TRP A 146 -18.91 -3.98 16.31
C TRP A 146 -17.74 -4.94 16.04
N THR A 147 -17.98 -6.06 15.36
CA THR A 147 -17.00 -7.15 15.23
C THR A 147 -15.78 -6.88 14.35
N ARG A 148 -15.78 -5.79 13.58
CA ARG A 148 -14.63 -5.41 12.73
C ARG A 148 -13.95 -4.13 13.18
N LEU A 149 -14.52 -3.41 14.14
CA LEU A 149 -13.88 -2.20 14.63
C LEU A 149 -12.69 -2.59 15.52
N PRO A 150 -11.55 -1.91 15.38
CA PRO A 150 -10.35 -2.19 16.16
C PRO A 150 -10.45 -1.72 17.62
N ILE A 151 -11.48 -0.95 17.94
CA ILE A 151 -11.77 -0.41 19.26
C ILE A 151 -13.11 -0.96 19.75
N ASP A 152 -13.21 -1.20 21.06
CA ASP A 152 -14.44 -1.73 21.66
C ASP A 152 -15.52 -0.65 21.70
N VAL A 153 -16.39 -0.67 20.69
CA VAL A 153 -17.49 0.29 20.52
C VAL A 153 -18.80 -0.40 20.83
N ASN A 154 -19.50 0.12 21.84
CA ASN A 154 -20.85 -0.31 22.16
C ASN A 154 -21.80 -0.03 20.98
N VAL A 155 -22.59 -1.03 20.63
CA VAL A 155 -23.63 -0.90 19.60
C VAL A 155 -24.85 -0.21 20.22
N ASP A 156 -25.29 0.90 19.62
CA ASP A 156 -26.54 1.55 20.01
C ASP A 156 -27.77 0.81 19.44
N ASP A 157 -28.93 1.01 20.07
CA ASP A 157 -30.17 0.31 19.69
C ASP A 157 -30.66 0.70 18.28
N SER A 158 -30.27 1.88 17.79
CA SER A 158 -30.63 2.36 16.45
C SER A 158 -29.87 1.61 15.37
N ALA A 159 -28.55 1.50 15.50
CA ALA A 159 -27.66 0.76 14.62
C ALA A 159 -27.97 -0.74 14.65
N LYS A 160 -28.31 -1.29 15.82
CA LYS A 160 -28.79 -2.67 15.94
C LYS A 160 -30.06 -2.92 15.11
N THR A 161 -31.02 -2.01 15.20
CA THR A 161 -32.30 -2.13 14.47
C THR A 161 -32.10 -1.98 12.95
N GLU A 162 -31.27 -1.03 12.52
CA GLU A 162 -31.05 -0.77 11.10
C GLU A 162 -30.21 -1.89 10.44
N VAL A 163 -29.16 -2.40 11.10
CA VAL A 163 -28.39 -3.55 10.58
C VAL A 163 -29.25 -4.81 10.48
N GLU A 164 -30.12 -5.07 11.44
CA GLU A 164 -31.04 -6.24 11.38
C GLU A 164 -32.01 -6.11 10.21
N LYS A 165 -32.57 -4.91 9.99
CA LYS A 165 -33.46 -4.62 8.86
C LYS A 165 -32.74 -4.80 7.51
N ILE A 166 -31.56 -4.21 7.35
CA ILE A 166 -30.77 -4.33 6.12
C ILE A 166 -30.38 -5.80 5.88
N TYR A 167 -29.99 -6.54 6.91
CA TYR A 167 -29.67 -7.96 6.80
C TYR A 167 -30.89 -8.80 6.38
N ALA A 168 -32.06 -8.53 6.97
CA ALA A 168 -33.31 -9.23 6.63
C ALA A 168 -33.73 -9.02 5.16
N GLU A 169 -33.40 -7.86 4.57
CA GLU A 169 -33.62 -7.60 3.15
C GLU A 169 -32.53 -8.22 2.25
N SER A 170 -31.30 -8.29 2.74
CA SER A 170 -30.13 -8.71 1.97
C SER A 170 -29.97 -10.23 1.90
N ALA A 171 -30.26 -10.96 2.97
CA ALA A 171 -30.07 -12.40 3.02
C ALA A 171 -30.96 -13.17 2.02
N PRO A 172 -32.29 -12.91 1.91
CA PRO A 172 -33.13 -13.56 0.90
C PRO A 172 -32.73 -13.20 -0.53
N LEU A 173 -32.24 -11.97 -0.73
CA LEU A 173 -31.75 -11.50 -2.02
C LEU A 173 -30.46 -12.23 -2.42
N ALA A 174 -29.51 -12.37 -1.50
CA ALA A 174 -28.30 -13.14 -1.71
C ALA A 174 -28.60 -14.62 -2.00
N GLU A 175 -29.48 -15.26 -1.24
CA GLU A 175 -29.87 -16.66 -1.48
C GLU A 175 -30.50 -16.87 -2.87
N LYS A 176 -31.28 -15.88 -3.35
CA LYS A 176 -31.84 -15.92 -4.70
C LYS A 176 -30.76 -15.78 -5.77
N LEU A 177 -29.77 -14.92 -5.55
CA LEU A 177 -28.67 -14.69 -6.50
C LEU A 177 -27.68 -15.87 -6.54
N LEU A 178 -27.37 -16.48 -5.39
CA LEU A 178 -26.49 -17.63 -5.29
C LEU A 178 -27.06 -18.91 -5.93
N LYS A 179 -28.39 -18.99 -6.10
CA LYS A 179 -29.06 -20.09 -6.83
C LYS A 179 -29.05 -19.91 -8.35
N ASN A 180 -28.56 -18.77 -8.85
CA ASN A 180 -28.51 -18.48 -10.28
C ASN A 180 -27.16 -18.92 -10.88
N GLU A 181 -27.19 -19.89 -11.81
CA GLU A 181 -26.00 -20.44 -12.46
C GLU A 181 -25.19 -19.40 -13.24
N ASN A 182 -25.81 -18.32 -13.72
CA ASN A 182 -25.14 -17.24 -14.46
C ASN A 182 -24.28 -16.35 -13.56
N ILE A 183 -24.60 -16.27 -12.26
CA ILE A 183 -23.91 -15.40 -11.29
C ILE A 183 -22.66 -16.10 -10.73
N GLY A 184 -22.67 -17.44 -10.68
CA GLY A 184 -21.55 -18.26 -10.22
C GLY A 184 -20.42 -18.45 -11.23
N ASN A 185 -20.66 -18.20 -12.52
CA ASN A 185 -19.73 -18.46 -13.63
C ASN A 185 -19.35 -17.17 -14.39
N PHE A 186 -18.15 -17.14 -14.97
CA PHE A 186 -17.67 -16.01 -15.79
C PHE A 186 -18.05 -16.09 -17.28
N ASP A 187 -18.60 -17.23 -17.71
CA ASP A 187 -18.81 -17.54 -19.13
C ASP A 187 -20.10 -16.91 -19.73
N PRO A 188 -21.27 -16.90 -19.05
CA PRO A 188 -22.46 -16.21 -19.55
C PRO A 188 -22.53 -14.75 -19.07
N PRO A 189 -22.87 -13.78 -19.93
CA PRO A 189 -23.13 -12.40 -19.49
C PRO A 189 -24.41 -12.34 -18.65
N MET A 190 -24.37 -11.59 -17.54
CA MET A 190 -25.54 -11.37 -16.68
C MET A 190 -26.65 -10.59 -17.42
N THR A 191 -27.91 -10.91 -17.13
CA THR A 191 -29.04 -10.10 -17.60
C THR A 191 -29.11 -8.77 -16.85
N ILE A 192 -29.85 -7.82 -17.42
CA ILE A 192 -30.10 -6.51 -16.80
C ILE A 192 -30.74 -6.67 -15.41
N GLU A 193 -31.71 -7.58 -15.29
CA GLU A 193 -32.39 -7.85 -14.01
C GLU A 193 -31.43 -8.47 -12.99
N GLU A 194 -30.57 -9.40 -13.40
CA GLU A 194 -29.55 -10.01 -12.54
C GLU A 194 -28.59 -8.95 -11.99
N VAL A 195 -28.08 -8.08 -12.86
CA VAL A 195 -27.20 -6.97 -12.47
C VAL A 195 -27.89 -6.00 -11.50
N GLN A 196 -29.17 -5.69 -11.70
CA GLN A 196 -29.93 -4.85 -10.76
C GLN A 196 -30.05 -5.47 -9.37
N TYR A 197 -30.28 -6.78 -9.28
CA TYR A 197 -30.35 -7.46 -8.00
C TYR A 197 -28.98 -7.54 -7.32
N VAL A 198 -27.90 -7.76 -8.08
CA VAL A 198 -26.52 -7.69 -7.58
C VAL A 198 -26.23 -6.30 -7.02
N TYR A 199 -26.55 -5.23 -7.76
CA TYR A 199 -26.39 -3.86 -7.29
C TYR A 199 -27.16 -3.57 -6.02
N LYS A 200 -28.43 -4.01 -5.95
CA LYS A 200 -29.25 -3.84 -4.77
C LYS A 200 -28.64 -4.55 -3.54
N PHE A 201 -28.10 -5.75 -3.72
CA PHE A 201 -27.44 -6.46 -2.63
C PHE A 201 -26.21 -5.70 -2.12
N PHE A 202 -25.32 -5.25 -3.01
CA PHE A 202 -24.11 -4.54 -2.60
C PHE A 202 -24.39 -3.13 -2.06
N HIS A 203 -25.48 -2.49 -2.49
CA HIS A 203 -25.94 -1.24 -1.88
C HIS A 203 -26.28 -1.44 -0.40
N ASN A 204 -27.01 -2.51 -0.08
CA ASN A 204 -27.34 -2.84 1.30
C ASN A 204 -26.08 -3.16 2.12
N VAL A 205 -25.12 -3.91 1.55
CA VAL A 205 -23.83 -4.17 2.20
C VAL A 205 -23.08 -2.87 2.50
N HIS A 206 -23.08 -1.93 1.55
CA HIS A 206 -22.42 -0.63 1.71
C HIS A 206 -23.05 0.21 2.82
N GLN A 207 -24.38 0.21 2.95
CA GLN A 207 -25.06 0.91 4.04
C GLN A 207 -24.62 0.41 5.43
N ILE A 208 -24.37 -0.90 5.59
CA ILE A 208 -23.82 -1.45 6.83
C ILE A 208 -22.39 -0.94 7.08
N GLN A 209 -21.58 -0.79 6.03
CA GLN A 209 -20.23 -0.24 6.13
C GLN A 209 -20.22 1.24 6.49
N GLU A 210 -21.17 2.03 5.97
CA GLU A 210 -21.32 3.45 6.35
C GLU A 210 -21.66 3.59 7.84
N LEU A 211 -22.56 2.74 8.36
CA LEU A 211 -22.88 2.71 9.79
C LEU A 211 -21.66 2.35 10.64
N GLU A 212 -20.84 1.39 10.19
CA GLU A 212 -19.59 0.99 10.84
C GLU A 212 -18.56 2.14 10.85
N GLN A 213 -18.39 2.86 9.74
CA GLN A 213 -17.52 4.04 9.67
C GLN A 213 -18.00 5.19 10.55
N GLN A 214 -19.31 5.42 10.62
CA GLN A 214 -19.87 6.45 11.48
C GLN A 214 -19.64 6.11 12.96
N ALA A 215 -19.84 4.85 13.35
CA ALA A 215 -19.57 4.39 14.70
C ALA A 215 -18.09 4.57 15.11
N LEU A 216 -17.16 4.27 14.19
CA LEU A 216 -15.73 4.52 14.41
C LEU A 216 -15.43 6.02 14.60
N THR A 217 -15.95 6.86 13.71
CA THR A 217 -15.75 8.31 13.75
C THR A 217 -16.29 8.91 15.05
N ASP A 218 -17.49 8.50 15.46
CA ASP A 218 -18.11 8.95 16.69
C ASP A 218 -17.31 8.49 17.92
N ALA A 219 -16.82 7.26 17.93
CA ALA A 219 -16.01 6.73 19.04
C ALA A 219 -14.67 7.47 19.17
N LEU A 220 -14.00 7.75 18.05
CA LEU A 220 -12.76 8.54 18.03
C LEU A 220 -13.00 9.98 18.50
N SER A 221 -14.16 10.56 18.17
CA SER A 221 -14.51 11.92 18.63
C SER A 221 -14.88 12.01 20.11
N LYS A 222 -15.36 10.90 20.71
CA LYS A 222 -15.82 10.81 22.11
C LYS A 222 -14.74 10.31 23.06
N LYS A 223 -13.55 9.92 22.57
CA LYS A 223 -12.43 9.49 23.41
C LYS A 223 -12.16 10.60 24.44
N THR A 224 -12.51 10.30 25.69
CA THR A 224 -12.25 11.18 26.83
C THR A 224 -10.74 11.44 26.85
N PRO A 225 -10.26 12.67 27.16
CA PRO A 225 -8.84 12.87 27.39
C PRO A 225 -8.36 11.77 28.32
N ALA A 226 -7.35 10.99 27.89
CA ALA A 226 -6.69 10.04 28.76
C ALA A 226 -6.35 10.75 30.08
N GLU A 227 -6.49 10.03 31.20
CA GLU A 227 -5.96 10.49 32.49
C GLU A 227 -4.56 11.08 32.26
N GLN A 228 -4.29 12.22 32.92
CA GLN A 228 -3.03 12.96 32.76
C GLN A 228 -1.86 11.99 32.94
N SER A 229 -1.30 11.54 31.82
CA SER A 229 -0.25 10.52 31.84
C SER A 229 1.04 11.21 32.21
N THR A 230 1.67 10.73 33.27
CA THR A 230 2.98 11.23 33.69
C THR A 230 4.07 10.73 32.73
N PRO A 231 5.23 11.42 32.63
CA PRO A 231 6.36 10.93 31.84
C PRO A 231 6.73 9.47 32.14
N ASN A 232 6.69 9.09 33.43
CA ASN A 232 7.05 7.74 33.88
C ASN A 232 6.05 6.68 33.40
N GLU A 233 4.75 6.97 33.42
CA GLU A 233 3.73 6.05 32.92
C GLU A 233 3.90 5.78 31.41
N ILE A 234 4.22 6.82 30.63
CA ILE A 234 4.47 6.66 29.19
C ILE A 234 5.73 5.80 28.94
N LEU A 235 6.79 6.01 29.72
CA LEU A 235 8.01 5.19 29.65
C LEU A 235 7.76 3.73 30.04
N GLU A 236 6.91 3.47 31.03
CA GLU A 236 6.48 2.11 31.39
C GLU A 236 5.68 1.45 30.26
N GLN A 237 4.76 2.19 29.62
CA GLN A 237 4.02 1.70 28.46
C GLN A 237 4.95 1.35 27.30
N LEU A 238 5.93 2.19 26.99
CA LEU A 238 6.96 1.93 25.98
C LEU A 238 7.80 0.69 26.32
N SER A 239 8.13 0.50 27.61
CA SER A 239 8.88 -0.68 28.07
C SER A 239 8.04 -1.96 28.01
N SER A 240 6.73 -1.87 28.25
CA SER A 240 5.79 -2.97 28.02
C SER A 240 5.68 -3.31 26.53
N PHE A 241 5.57 -2.30 25.66
CA PHE A 241 5.55 -2.46 24.22
C PHE A 241 6.82 -3.16 23.71
N GLU A 242 8.00 -2.73 24.16
CA GLU A 242 9.27 -3.34 23.80
C GLU A 242 9.31 -4.84 24.12
N LYS A 243 8.83 -5.24 25.30
CA LYS A 243 8.72 -6.65 25.69
C LYS A 243 7.77 -7.41 24.77
N LYS A 244 6.64 -6.83 24.38
CA LYS A 244 5.72 -7.44 23.41
C LYS A 244 6.41 -7.63 22.06
N LEU A 245 7.08 -6.60 21.56
CA LEU A 245 7.78 -6.60 20.27
C LEU A 245 8.89 -7.66 20.23
N LYS A 246 9.72 -7.75 21.28
CA LYS A 246 10.78 -8.78 21.42
C LYS A 246 10.24 -10.22 21.45
N ASN A 247 8.97 -10.41 21.84
CA ASN A 247 8.32 -11.72 21.88
C ASN A 247 7.64 -12.13 20.55
N VAL A 248 7.56 -11.23 19.57
CA VAL A 248 7.00 -11.53 18.26
C VAL A 248 7.91 -12.53 17.54
N ARG A 249 7.33 -13.62 17.04
CA ARG A 249 8.07 -14.66 16.30
C ARG A 249 7.95 -14.43 14.80
N VAL A 250 9.09 -14.26 14.13
CA VAL A 250 9.14 -14.19 12.66
C VAL A 250 8.65 -15.52 12.06
N PRO A 251 7.65 -15.49 11.17
CA PRO A 251 7.15 -16.68 10.49
C PRO A 251 8.24 -17.36 9.63
N THR A 252 8.20 -18.68 9.55
CA THR A 252 9.12 -19.44 8.69
C THR A 252 8.61 -19.56 7.25
N SER A 253 9.53 -19.69 6.29
CA SER A 253 9.26 -19.84 4.84
C SER A 253 8.41 -21.04 4.43
N LYS A 254 8.05 -21.92 5.37
CA LYS A 254 7.08 -23.00 5.12
C LYS A 254 5.65 -22.48 4.93
N ASN A 255 5.30 -21.32 5.50
CA ASN A 255 3.94 -20.80 5.51
C ASN A 255 3.77 -19.49 4.73
N ILE A 256 4.86 -18.74 4.51
CA ILE A 256 4.84 -17.42 3.87
C ILE A 256 5.96 -17.35 2.82
N PRO A 257 5.71 -16.78 1.63
CA PRO A 257 6.77 -16.53 0.64
C PRO A 257 7.89 -15.64 1.19
N ASP A 258 9.10 -15.73 0.62
CA ASP A 258 10.27 -14.94 1.05
C ASP A 258 10.01 -13.43 1.10
N TRP A 259 9.22 -12.89 0.16
CA TRP A 259 8.86 -11.47 0.17
C TRP A 259 7.98 -11.09 1.37
N GLY A 260 7.12 -12.00 1.86
CA GLY A 260 6.27 -11.75 3.02
C GLY A 260 7.06 -11.82 4.32
N ILE A 261 8.08 -12.70 4.40
CA ILE A 261 9.04 -12.71 5.51
C ILE A 261 9.78 -11.36 5.56
N HIS A 262 10.25 -10.89 4.41
CA HIS A 262 10.95 -9.61 4.32
C HIS A 262 10.08 -8.43 4.80
N LEU A 263 8.79 -8.38 4.40
CA LEU A 263 7.86 -7.37 4.90
C LEU A 263 7.63 -7.46 6.41
N TYR A 264 7.61 -8.67 6.96
CA TYR A 264 7.46 -8.90 8.41
C TYR A 264 8.68 -8.35 9.18
N GLU A 265 9.88 -8.67 8.70
CA GLU A 265 11.13 -8.15 9.25
C GLU A 265 11.19 -6.62 9.15
N MET A 266 10.81 -6.06 7.99
CA MET A 266 10.75 -4.61 7.82
C MET A 266 9.79 -3.93 8.80
N SER A 267 8.63 -4.56 9.03
CA SER A 267 7.61 -4.05 9.95
C SER A 267 8.10 -4.04 11.39
N LEU A 268 8.80 -5.11 11.82
CA LEU A 268 9.45 -5.17 13.13
C LEU A 268 10.51 -4.07 13.28
N THR A 269 11.34 -3.87 12.27
CA THR A 269 12.36 -2.81 12.27
C THR A 269 11.72 -1.42 12.36
N ASP A 270 10.67 -1.14 11.59
CA ASP A 270 9.96 0.14 11.64
C ASP A 270 9.35 0.41 13.03
N MET A 271 8.67 -0.59 13.61
CA MET A 271 8.10 -0.46 14.95
C MET A 271 9.17 -0.24 16.03
N THR A 272 10.31 -0.92 15.91
CA THR A 272 11.46 -0.74 16.81
C THR A 272 11.97 0.70 16.72
N LEU A 273 12.19 1.22 15.52
CA LEU A 273 12.63 2.60 15.30
C LEU A 273 11.63 3.63 15.86
N ARG A 274 10.33 3.44 15.62
CA ARG A 274 9.29 4.34 16.14
C ARG A 274 9.22 4.32 17.67
N MET A 275 9.39 3.16 18.29
CA MET A 275 9.46 3.05 19.74
C MET A 275 10.65 3.85 20.30
N HIS A 276 11.85 3.70 19.73
CA HIS A 276 13.02 4.50 20.16
C HIS A 276 12.80 6.01 19.94
N LEU A 277 12.17 6.39 18.82
CA LEU A 277 11.77 7.78 18.52
C LEU A 277 10.89 8.38 19.62
N LEU A 278 9.96 7.61 20.18
CA LEU A 278 9.07 8.09 21.25
C LEU A 278 9.76 8.17 22.61
N ARG A 279 10.84 7.42 22.84
CA ARG A 279 11.63 7.47 24.08
C ARG A 279 12.54 8.69 24.16
N ILE A 280 13.14 9.11 23.04
CA ILE A 280 14.15 10.18 23.00
C ILE A 280 13.74 11.47 23.73
N PRO A 281 12.51 12.00 23.58
CA PRO A 281 12.13 13.24 24.26
C PRO A 281 12.15 13.17 25.79
N PHE A 282 12.13 11.97 26.37
CA PHE A 282 12.20 11.76 27.82
C PHE A 282 13.65 11.61 28.32
N GLU A 283 14.62 11.51 27.42
CA GLU A 283 16.03 11.32 27.79
C GLU A 283 16.59 12.46 28.66
N PRO A 284 16.29 13.75 28.43
CA PRO A 284 16.75 14.81 29.32
C PRO A 284 16.29 14.61 30.77
N LEU A 285 15.02 14.22 30.98
CA LEU A 285 14.48 13.91 32.31
C LEU A 285 15.20 12.71 32.94
N GLY A 286 15.37 11.63 32.18
CA GLY A 286 16.09 10.44 32.63
C GLY A 286 17.53 10.76 33.02
N PHE A 287 18.22 11.52 32.18
CA PHE A 287 19.60 11.96 32.39
C PHE A 287 19.76 12.77 33.68
N LEU A 288 18.90 13.77 33.91
CA LEU A 288 18.91 14.60 35.13
C LEU A 288 18.66 13.77 36.38
N ASN A 289 17.65 12.90 36.35
CA ASN A 289 17.30 12.04 37.49
C ASN A 289 18.44 11.07 37.85
N ARG A 290 19.13 10.50 36.86
CA ARG A 290 20.31 9.65 37.09
C ARG A 290 21.42 10.43 37.80
N HIS A 291 21.74 11.63 37.32
CA HIS A 291 22.79 12.48 37.90
C HIS A 291 22.44 13.00 39.29
N LEU A 292 21.17 13.35 39.52
CA LEU A 292 20.68 13.75 40.84
C LEU A 292 20.88 12.61 41.86
N LYS A 293 20.49 11.38 41.48
CA LYS A 293 20.65 10.20 42.32
C LYS A 293 22.13 9.90 42.63
N ILE A 294 23.01 9.99 41.63
CA ILE A 294 24.45 9.81 41.81
C ILE A 294 25.00 10.84 42.81
N LEU A 295 24.59 12.10 42.69
CA LEU A 295 25.02 13.18 43.58
C LEU A 295 24.54 12.98 45.03
N GLU A 296 23.30 12.51 45.21
CA GLU A 296 22.75 12.16 46.53
C GLU A 296 23.51 10.98 47.17
N GLU A 297 23.73 9.90 46.42
CA GLU A 297 24.49 8.73 46.88
C GLU A 297 25.94 9.09 47.26
N GLN A 298 26.61 9.93 46.45
CA GLN A 298 27.97 10.40 46.74
C GLN A 298 28.06 11.32 47.96
N LYS A 299 27.01 12.13 48.22
CA LYS A 299 26.97 12.93 49.46
C LYS A 299 26.94 12.04 50.69
N ASP A 300 26.15 10.96 50.64
CA ASP A 300 26.01 10.03 51.76
C ASP A 300 27.30 9.22 52.00
N SER A 301 28.07 8.90 50.95
CA SER A 301 29.34 8.16 51.08
C SER A 301 30.55 9.04 51.42
N ASP A 302 30.73 10.16 50.73
CA ASP A 302 31.97 10.94 50.69
C ASP A 302 31.87 12.32 51.36
N GLY A 303 30.66 12.73 51.76
CA GLY A 303 30.37 14.05 52.28
C GLY A 303 30.24 15.13 51.19
N ILE A 304 29.55 16.22 51.53
CA ILE A 304 29.12 17.27 50.59
C ILE A 304 30.28 17.88 49.79
N GLU A 305 31.43 18.13 50.42
CA GLU A 305 32.55 18.84 49.78
C GLU A 305 33.20 18.00 48.68
N LYS A 306 33.41 16.71 48.94
CA LYS A 306 34.01 15.79 47.98
C LYS A 306 33.02 15.39 46.89
N SER A 307 31.75 15.19 47.23
CA SER A 307 30.70 14.84 46.25
C SER A 307 30.49 15.97 45.24
N ILE A 308 30.32 17.21 45.69
CA ILE A 308 30.06 18.33 44.78
C ILE A 308 31.26 18.64 43.88
N SER A 309 32.48 18.54 44.41
CA SER A 309 33.70 18.73 43.59
C SER A 309 33.82 17.65 42.52
N SER A 310 33.65 16.38 42.89
CA SER A 310 33.73 15.25 41.94
C SER A 310 32.63 15.32 40.89
N PHE A 311 31.41 15.69 41.29
CA PHE A 311 30.28 15.85 40.38
C PHE A 311 30.55 16.93 39.32
N HIS A 312 31.00 18.11 39.75
CA HIS A 312 31.31 19.21 38.83
C HIS A 312 32.50 18.92 37.91
N ASP A 313 33.50 18.15 38.36
CA ASP A 313 34.61 17.71 37.51
C ASP A 313 34.15 16.70 36.44
N ASN A 314 33.26 15.77 36.80
CA ASN A 314 32.66 14.84 35.86
C ASN A 314 31.75 15.54 34.84
N ALA A 315 30.92 16.49 35.30
CA ALA A 315 30.03 17.25 34.44
C ALA A 315 30.79 18.01 33.34
N VAL A 316 31.98 18.56 33.64
CA VAL A 316 32.82 19.21 32.62
C VAL A 316 33.27 18.21 31.55
N GLN A 317 33.67 16.99 31.94
CA GLN A 317 34.07 15.95 30.98
C GLN A 317 32.89 15.48 30.13
N GLU A 318 31.71 15.36 30.72
CA GLU A 318 30.49 14.99 30.00
C GLU A 318 30.04 16.06 29.02
N LEU A 319 30.22 17.34 29.36
CA LEU A 319 29.89 18.45 28.46
C LEU A 319 30.69 18.37 27.15
N GLU A 320 31.98 18.04 27.22
CA GLU A 320 32.82 17.81 26.03
C GLU A 320 32.28 16.66 25.17
N LYS A 321 31.82 15.58 25.81
CA LYS A 321 31.22 14.42 25.12
C LYS A 321 29.87 14.77 24.49
N LEU A 322 29.00 15.49 25.20
CA LEU A 322 27.71 15.96 24.68
C LEU A 322 27.88 16.83 23.42
N GLN A 323 28.87 17.73 23.43
CA GLN A 323 29.21 18.54 22.27
C GLN A 323 29.69 17.69 21.08
N LEU A 324 30.58 16.73 21.33
CA LEU A 324 31.06 15.79 20.31
C LEU A 324 29.91 14.99 19.69
N PHE A 325 28.98 14.48 20.51
CA PHE A 325 27.79 13.78 20.05
C PHE A 325 26.89 14.70 19.22
N SER A 326 26.60 15.91 19.70
CA SER A 326 25.77 16.87 18.97
C SER A 326 26.34 17.22 17.59
N GLU A 327 27.66 17.40 17.47
CA GLU A 327 28.32 17.69 16.20
C GLU A 327 28.30 16.47 15.27
N SER A 328 28.57 15.28 15.82
CA SER A 328 28.56 14.03 15.06
C SER A 328 27.18 13.70 14.50
N PHE A 329 26.13 13.82 15.31
CA PHE A 329 24.75 13.62 14.85
C PHE A 329 24.31 14.66 13.82
N ALA A 330 24.78 15.92 13.92
CA ALA A 330 24.51 16.93 12.91
C ALA A 330 25.15 16.56 11.55
N GLY A 331 26.40 16.11 11.56
CA GLY A 331 27.08 15.66 10.33
C GLY A 331 26.46 14.41 9.71
N VAL A 332 25.96 13.49 10.54
CA VAL A 332 25.21 12.31 10.08
C VAL A 332 23.85 12.71 9.48
N ASP A 333 23.09 13.58 10.15
CA ASP A 333 21.79 14.09 9.68
C ASP A 333 21.89 14.74 8.28
N GLU A 334 22.86 15.65 8.07
CA GLU A 334 23.08 16.28 6.75
C GLU A 334 23.31 15.25 5.63
N THR A 335 24.10 14.22 5.94
CA THR A 335 24.44 13.14 4.99
C THR A 335 23.21 12.28 4.69
N LEU A 336 22.44 11.95 5.72
CA LEU A 336 21.23 11.15 5.59
C LEU A 336 20.14 11.87 4.82
N GLN A 337 19.99 13.18 5.01
CA GLN A 337 19.04 13.97 4.23
C GLN A 337 19.41 13.96 2.75
N GLU A 338 20.69 14.08 2.39
CA GLU A 338 21.13 14.00 1.00
C GLU A 338 20.90 12.58 0.42
N VAL A 339 21.27 11.52 1.13
CA VAL A 339 21.07 10.14 0.69
C VAL A 339 19.58 9.81 0.56
N THR A 340 18.76 10.19 1.54
CA THR A 340 17.31 10.01 1.51
C THR A 340 16.68 10.76 0.34
N GLY A 341 17.11 12.00 0.07
CA GLY A 341 16.66 12.77 -1.08
C GLY A 341 17.01 12.09 -2.41
N ILE A 342 18.20 11.47 -2.51
CA ILE A 342 18.61 10.70 -3.69
C ILE A 342 17.70 9.48 -3.87
N LEU A 343 17.48 8.69 -2.82
CA LEU A 343 16.65 7.48 -2.86
C LEU A 343 15.17 7.77 -3.15
N GLN A 344 14.60 8.82 -2.56
CA GLN A 344 13.23 9.25 -2.84
C GLN A 344 13.07 9.67 -4.30
N ASN A 345 14.00 10.47 -4.83
CA ASN A 345 13.98 10.87 -6.23
C ASN A 345 14.12 9.67 -7.16
N LEU A 346 14.97 8.70 -6.81
CA LEU A 346 15.10 7.43 -7.52
C LEU A 346 13.77 6.68 -7.55
N SER A 347 13.12 6.48 -6.40
CA SER A 347 11.83 5.80 -6.30
C SER A 347 10.75 6.47 -7.15
N ILE A 348 10.64 7.81 -7.07
CA ILE A 348 9.68 8.59 -7.87
C ILE A 348 9.97 8.46 -9.37
N CYS A 349 11.23 8.57 -9.78
CA CYS A 349 11.63 8.46 -11.18
C CYS A 349 11.36 7.06 -11.73
N PHE A 350 11.75 6.01 -11.00
CA PHE A 350 11.51 4.61 -11.40
C PHE A 350 10.02 4.30 -11.48
N GLY A 351 9.23 4.72 -10.49
CA GLY A 351 7.78 4.57 -10.49
C GLY A 351 7.11 5.27 -11.67
N LYS A 352 7.46 6.54 -11.94
CA LYS A 352 6.96 7.27 -13.11
C LYS A 352 7.30 6.58 -14.42
N ILE A 353 8.51 6.03 -14.54
CA ILE A 353 8.94 5.34 -15.76
C ILE A 353 8.19 4.02 -15.91
N TYR A 354 8.09 3.24 -14.84
CA TYR A 354 7.36 1.97 -14.84
C TYR A 354 5.88 2.14 -15.17
N HIS A 355 5.20 3.12 -14.55
CA HIS A 355 3.77 3.36 -14.77
C HIS A 355 3.45 3.95 -16.15
N ASN A 356 4.36 4.75 -16.73
CA ASN A 356 4.16 5.34 -18.06
C ASN A 356 4.73 4.49 -19.20
N ALA A 357 5.56 3.49 -18.90
CA ALA A 357 6.05 2.54 -19.89
C ALA A 357 4.94 1.57 -20.29
N SER A 358 4.65 1.49 -21.59
CA SER A 358 3.77 0.44 -22.12
C SER A 358 4.59 -0.69 -22.72
N SER A 359 4.08 -1.92 -22.60
CA SER A 359 4.63 -3.10 -23.28
C SER A 359 4.62 -3.00 -24.81
N GLN A 360 4.06 -1.93 -25.38
CA GLN A 360 3.97 -1.66 -26.82
C GLN A 360 4.86 -0.51 -27.29
N THR A 361 5.47 0.26 -26.38
CA THR A 361 6.20 1.50 -26.74
C THR A 361 7.59 1.62 -26.13
N ILE A 362 7.95 0.80 -25.14
CA ILE A 362 9.29 0.83 -24.56
C ILE A 362 10.33 0.22 -25.52
N THR A 363 11.50 0.86 -25.61
CA THR A 363 12.63 0.43 -26.43
C THR A 363 13.85 0.12 -25.56
N ASN A 364 14.73 -0.73 -26.08
CA ASN A 364 15.98 -1.10 -25.42
C ASN A 364 16.86 0.14 -25.15
N SER A 365 16.96 1.04 -26.12
CA SER A 365 17.72 2.30 -26.03
C SER A 365 17.19 3.28 -24.99
N PHE A 366 15.87 3.31 -24.76
CA PHE A 366 15.27 4.11 -23.70
C PHE A 366 15.59 3.51 -22.32
N LEU A 367 15.47 2.19 -22.18
CA LEU A 367 15.73 1.50 -20.91
C LEU A 367 17.21 1.64 -20.47
N ILE A 368 18.16 1.53 -21.40
CA ILE A 368 19.59 1.76 -21.11
C ILE A 368 19.81 3.15 -20.50
N LYS A 369 19.32 4.21 -21.16
CA LYS A 369 19.47 5.60 -20.67
C LYS A 369 18.88 5.78 -19.27
N VAL A 370 17.73 5.17 -19.02
CA VAL A 370 17.06 5.24 -17.72
C VAL A 370 17.91 4.57 -16.65
N LEU A 371 18.33 3.32 -16.86
CA LEU A 371 19.11 2.59 -15.88
C LEU A 371 20.50 3.21 -15.65
N GLU A 372 21.12 3.83 -16.67
CA GLU A 372 22.36 4.61 -16.51
C GLU A 372 22.18 5.82 -15.60
N LEU A 373 21.06 6.56 -15.74
CA LEU A 373 20.75 7.69 -14.86
C LEU A 373 20.55 7.24 -13.41
N ILE A 374 19.79 6.16 -13.20
CA ILE A 374 19.55 5.57 -11.88
C ILE A 374 20.87 5.13 -11.24
N LYS A 375 21.71 4.42 -12.01
CA LYS A 375 23.03 4.00 -11.57
C LYS A 375 23.88 5.21 -11.15
N GLY A 376 23.93 6.27 -11.96
CA GLY A 376 24.69 7.48 -11.63
C GLY A 376 24.22 8.17 -10.34
N MET A 377 22.91 8.18 -10.09
CA MET A 377 22.33 8.68 -8.84
C MET A 377 22.72 7.81 -7.64
N LEU A 378 22.69 6.49 -7.78
CA LEU A 378 23.11 5.56 -6.71
C LEU A 378 24.60 5.67 -6.40
N GLU A 379 25.45 5.78 -7.42
CA GLU A 379 26.88 6.03 -7.24
C GLU A 379 27.14 7.37 -6.54
N LYS A 380 26.33 8.40 -6.81
CA LYS A 380 26.39 9.65 -6.05
C LYS A 380 26.03 9.42 -4.58
N GLY A 381 24.93 8.73 -4.31
CA GLY A 381 24.49 8.42 -2.94
C GLY A 381 25.53 7.62 -2.17
N GLY A 382 26.13 6.60 -2.79
CA GLY A 382 27.21 5.80 -2.19
C GLY A 382 28.41 6.66 -1.81
N ARG A 383 28.87 7.55 -2.71
CA ARG A 383 29.97 8.48 -2.41
C ARG A 383 29.65 9.43 -1.24
N VAL A 384 28.41 9.90 -1.14
CA VAL A 384 27.97 10.77 -0.04
C VAL A 384 28.01 10.00 1.28
N ALA A 385 27.46 8.79 1.32
CA ALA A 385 27.52 7.92 2.49
C ALA A 385 28.96 7.54 2.90
N ASP A 386 29.83 7.26 1.91
CA ASP A 386 31.25 6.97 2.14
C ASP A 386 32.00 8.15 2.77
N SER A 387 31.68 9.39 2.36
CA SER A 387 32.38 10.59 2.82
C SER A 387 32.31 10.82 4.34
N LYS A 388 31.37 10.17 5.04
CA LYS A 388 31.18 10.25 6.50
C LYS A 388 31.27 8.90 7.21
N SER A 389 31.69 7.83 6.53
CA SER A 389 31.79 6.50 7.15
C SER A 389 32.74 6.49 8.36
N ASP A 390 33.86 7.22 8.31
CA ASP A 390 34.76 7.37 9.47
C ASP A 390 34.10 8.08 10.65
N THR A 391 33.26 9.08 10.38
CA THR A 391 32.49 9.79 11.42
C THR A 391 31.45 8.86 12.04
N LEU A 392 30.74 8.09 11.21
CA LEU A 392 29.75 7.11 11.65
C LEU A 392 30.38 6.04 12.54
N LEU A 393 31.56 5.53 12.15
CA LEU A 393 32.28 4.49 12.89
C LEU A 393 32.79 5.01 14.24
N LYS A 394 33.31 6.24 14.28
CA LYS A 394 33.69 6.91 15.54
C LYS A 394 32.49 7.17 16.44
N LEU A 395 31.37 7.59 15.87
CA LEU A 395 30.12 7.78 16.60
C LEU A 395 29.64 6.46 17.20
N HIS A 396 29.63 5.38 16.41
CA HIS A 396 29.29 4.04 16.86
C HIS A 396 30.19 3.57 18.02
N GLN A 397 31.50 3.80 17.94
CA GLN A 397 32.43 3.50 19.05
C GLN A 397 32.12 4.37 20.27
N SER A 398 31.92 5.67 20.09
CA SER A 398 31.64 6.60 21.20
C SER A 398 30.33 6.27 21.92
N VAL A 399 29.27 5.88 21.20
CA VAL A 399 28.01 5.44 21.79
C VAL A 399 28.19 4.17 22.63
N ASN A 400 29.07 3.25 22.22
CA ASN A 400 29.34 2.03 22.98
C ASN A 400 30.26 2.26 24.20
N ASP A 401 31.25 3.15 24.06
CA ASP A 401 32.29 3.34 25.07
C ASP A 401 31.88 4.35 26.16
N VAL A 402 30.90 5.21 25.87
CA VAL A 402 30.46 6.27 26.78
C VAL A 402 29.06 5.96 27.32
N ASP A 403 29.00 5.61 28.60
CA ASP A 403 27.76 5.47 29.37
C ASP A 403 27.16 6.84 29.73
N LEU A 404 26.54 7.49 28.74
CA LEU A 404 25.92 8.81 28.88
C LEU A 404 24.39 8.73 28.90
N PHE A 405 23.83 7.90 28.02
CA PHE A 405 22.38 7.81 27.79
C PHE A 405 21.78 6.55 28.39
N ASP A 406 20.46 6.53 28.57
CA ASP A 406 19.77 5.33 29.03
C ASP A 406 19.98 4.14 28.09
N ASP A 407 20.05 2.92 28.61
CA ASP A 407 20.27 1.70 27.82
C ASP A 407 19.34 1.62 26.58
N PRO A 408 18.02 1.89 26.66
CA PRO A 408 17.14 1.82 25.50
C PRO A 408 17.41 2.89 24.44
N ILE A 409 17.99 4.04 24.83
CA ILE A 409 18.40 5.08 23.88
C ILE A 409 19.71 4.67 23.21
N THR A 410 20.67 4.16 23.98
CA THR A 410 21.96 3.62 23.48
C THR A 410 21.72 2.48 22.50
N GLU A 411 20.87 1.49 22.85
CA GLU A 411 20.46 0.41 21.95
C GLU A 411 19.82 0.95 20.66
N GLY A 412 18.91 1.92 20.78
CA GLY A 412 18.25 2.54 19.63
C GLY A 412 19.21 3.30 18.71
N MET A 413 20.23 3.96 19.28
CA MET A 413 21.28 4.64 18.54
C MET A 413 22.13 3.63 17.77
N ILE A 414 22.61 2.57 18.42
CA ILE A 414 23.41 1.51 17.78
C ILE A 414 22.62 0.87 16.65
N HIS A 415 21.37 0.46 16.91
CA HIS A 415 20.52 -0.16 15.90
C HIS A 415 20.28 0.78 14.71
N SER A 416 20.09 2.08 14.96
CA SER A 416 19.96 3.06 13.88
C SER A 416 21.24 3.15 13.04
N LEU A 417 22.42 3.19 13.66
CA LEU A 417 23.71 3.23 12.96
C LEU A 417 23.94 1.95 12.14
N ASP A 418 23.58 0.78 12.65
CA ASP A 418 23.67 -0.49 11.93
C ASP A 418 22.77 -0.50 10.68
N LEU A 419 21.55 0.03 10.79
CA LEU A 419 20.64 0.15 9.66
C LEU A 419 21.15 1.12 8.59
N LEU A 420 21.92 2.15 8.99
CA LEU A 420 22.59 3.04 8.03
C LEU A 420 23.62 2.29 7.20
N GLU A 421 24.45 1.46 7.84
CA GLU A 421 25.44 0.64 7.14
C GLU A 421 24.76 -0.41 6.25
N GLN A 422 23.69 -1.06 6.73
CA GLN A 422 22.91 -2.00 5.91
C GLN A 422 22.28 -1.33 4.68
N GLY A 423 21.74 -0.12 4.85
CA GLY A 423 21.16 0.61 3.72
C GLY A 423 22.22 1.06 2.70
N LYS A 424 23.42 1.42 3.17
CA LYS A 424 24.57 1.70 2.32
C LYS A 424 24.99 0.47 1.52
N GLU A 425 25.08 -0.69 2.16
CA GLU A 425 25.38 -1.96 1.50
C GLU A 425 24.32 -2.32 0.46
N ALA A 426 23.03 -2.15 0.79
CA ALA A 426 21.93 -2.35 -0.16
C ALA A 426 22.03 -1.45 -1.41
N MET A 427 22.43 -0.18 -1.23
CA MET A 427 22.69 0.74 -2.34
C MET A 427 23.81 0.24 -3.25
N SER A 428 24.91 -0.23 -2.67
CA SER A 428 26.05 -0.78 -3.41
C SER A 428 25.66 -2.05 -4.18
N GLN A 429 24.98 -2.98 -3.52
CA GLN A 429 24.53 -4.24 -4.13
C GLN A 429 23.57 -4.01 -5.30
N TYR A 430 22.61 -3.09 -5.16
CA TYR A 430 21.69 -2.78 -6.26
C TYR A 430 22.39 -2.02 -7.39
N CYS A 431 23.38 -1.18 -7.08
CA CYS A 431 24.22 -0.55 -8.11
C CYS A 431 24.96 -1.61 -8.95
N ASP A 432 25.48 -2.67 -8.33
CA ASP A 432 26.13 -3.77 -9.05
C ASP A 432 25.14 -4.57 -9.89
N LYS A 433 23.94 -4.83 -9.39
CA LYS A 433 22.85 -5.45 -10.18
C LYS A 433 22.47 -4.61 -11.40
N LEU A 434 22.39 -3.28 -11.25
CA LEU A 434 22.16 -2.38 -12.39
C LEU A 434 23.27 -2.46 -13.44
N LYS A 435 24.54 -2.65 -13.03
CA LYS A 435 25.63 -2.88 -13.99
C LYS A 435 25.38 -4.15 -14.80
N THR A 436 25.01 -5.25 -14.15
CA THR A 436 24.65 -6.51 -14.83
C THR A 436 23.45 -6.34 -15.77
N PHE A 437 22.44 -5.57 -15.36
CA PHE A 437 21.29 -5.26 -16.22
C PHE A 437 21.70 -4.44 -17.45
N LEU A 438 22.54 -3.42 -17.27
CA LEU A 438 23.06 -2.59 -18.36
C LEU A 438 23.93 -3.39 -19.32
N GLU A 439 24.80 -4.27 -18.83
CA GLU A 439 25.60 -5.18 -19.66
C GLU A 439 24.72 -6.10 -20.50
N THR A 440 23.67 -6.67 -19.90
CA THR A 440 22.73 -7.54 -20.60
C THR A 440 21.98 -6.78 -21.70
N LEU A 441 21.50 -5.56 -21.42
CA LEU A 441 20.79 -4.73 -22.40
C LEU A 441 21.72 -4.24 -23.53
N SER A 442 22.98 -3.95 -23.22
CA SER A 442 23.96 -3.48 -24.19
C SER A 442 24.43 -4.58 -25.14
N ASN A 443 24.46 -5.83 -24.66
CA ASN A 443 24.83 -7.01 -25.45
C ASN A 443 23.63 -7.63 -26.19
N ALA A 444 22.42 -7.19 -25.90
CA ALA A 444 21.19 -7.67 -26.54
C ALA A 444 20.96 -7.01 -27.90
N SER A 445 20.72 -7.82 -28.95
CA SER A 445 20.17 -7.32 -30.21
C SER A 445 18.67 -7.04 -30.06
N ASP A 446 18.28 -5.78 -30.33
CA ASP A 446 16.91 -5.21 -30.34
C ASP A 446 15.80 -6.13 -29.82
N TRP A 447 15.67 -6.17 -28.49
CA TRP A 447 14.57 -6.85 -27.83
C TRP A 447 13.22 -6.25 -28.24
N ASP A 448 12.22 -7.11 -28.36
CA ASP A 448 10.85 -6.64 -28.53
C ASP A 448 10.38 -5.88 -27.26
N SER A 449 9.38 -5.02 -27.42
CA SER A 449 8.90 -4.17 -26.32
C SER A 449 8.35 -4.97 -25.14
N ARG A 450 7.92 -6.22 -25.33
CA ARG A 450 7.44 -7.08 -24.25
C ARG A 450 8.60 -7.69 -23.46
N GLN A 451 9.66 -8.13 -24.11
CA GLN A 451 10.91 -8.57 -23.46
C GLN A 451 11.56 -7.41 -22.70
N THR A 452 11.65 -6.24 -23.34
CA THR A 452 12.17 -5.01 -22.72
C THR A 452 11.36 -4.62 -21.49
N TYR A 453 10.03 -4.68 -21.57
CA TYR A 453 9.15 -4.38 -20.44
C TYR A 453 9.30 -5.39 -19.28
N LYS A 454 9.43 -6.68 -19.57
CA LYS A 454 9.69 -7.69 -18.52
C LYS A 454 11.02 -7.44 -17.82
N PHE A 455 12.04 -7.02 -18.55
CA PHE A 455 13.33 -6.69 -17.97
C PHE A 455 13.29 -5.44 -17.11
N LEU A 456 12.58 -4.38 -17.56
CA LEU A 456 12.29 -3.21 -16.73
C LEU A 456 11.55 -3.60 -15.44
N LYS A 457 10.56 -4.49 -15.54
CA LYS A 457 9.82 -4.98 -14.37
C LYS A 457 10.76 -5.69 -13.39
N ASN A 458 11.62 -6.58 -13.86
CA ASN A 458 12.58 -7.26 -12.99
C ASN A 458 13.52 -6.27 -12.28
N ALA A 459 14.05 -5.27 -13.02
CA ALA A 459 14.87 -4.23 -12.42
C ALA A 459 14.10 -3.43 -11.36
N TYR A 460 12.83 -3.10 -11.64
CA TYR A 460 11.95 -2.43 -10.68
C TYR A 460 11.65 -3.28 -9.45
N ASP A 461 11.32 -4.56 -9.62
CA ASP A 461 11.03 -5.48 -8.53
C ASP A 461 12.27 -5.66 -7.62
N GLU A 462 13.48 -5.68 -8.20
CA GLU A 462 14.74 -5.74 -7.43
C GLU A 462 15.09 -4.45 -6.68
N ASN A 463 14.45 -3.32 -7.00
CA ASN A 463 14.58 -2.04 -6.28
C ASN A 463 13.85 -2.04 -4.92
N ALA A 464 13.09 -3.07 -4.59
CA ALA A 464 12.35 -3.18 -3.33
C ALA A 464 13.29 -3.03 -2.11
N ILE A 465 14.51 -3.57 -2.18
CA ILE A 465 15.51 -3.47 -1.12
C ILE A 465 15.90 -2.00 -0.87
N LEU A 466 16.06 -1.19 -1.93
CA LEU A 466 16.36 0.24 -1.79
C LEU A 466 15.19 1.05 -1.25
N THR A 467 13.96 0.65 -1.61
CA THR A 467 12.75 1.30 -1.08
C THR A 467 12.68 1.10 0.43
N SER A 468 13.03 -0.10 0.90
CA SER A 468 13.12 -0.46 2.31
C SER A 468 14.20 0.33 3.04
N ALA A 469 15.42 0.38 2.50
CA ALA A 469 16.50 1.21 3.04
C ALA A 469 16.10 2.70 3.12
N SER A 470 15.44 3.22 2.09
CA SER A 470 14.98 4.61 2.06
C SER A 470 13.94 4.92 3.15
N MET A 471 13.08 3.94 3.49
CA MET A 471 12.10 4.09 4.57
C MET A 471 12.82 4.20 5.92
N PHE A 472 13.77 3.30 6.20
CA PHE A 472 14.55 3.34 7.43
C PHE A 472 15.37 4.63 7.56
N PHE A 473 16.03 5.08 6.49
CA PHE A 473 16.77 6.34 6.50
C PHE A 473 15.90 7.54 6.88
N GLY A 474 14.65 7.58 6.43
CA GLY A 474 13.71 8.63 6.84
C GLY A 474 13.44 8.62 8.35
N SER A 475 13.21 7.45 8.93
CA SER A 475 13.00 7.29 10.39
C SER A 475 14.27 7.59 11.18
N ILE A 476 15.44 7.15 10.71
CA ILE A 476 16.74 7.41 11.35
C ILE A 476 17.08 8.90 11.29
N THR A 477 16.82 9.58 10.18
CA THR A 477 17.00 11.04 10.07
C THR A 477 16.21 11.77 11.17
N LYS A 478 14.93 11.42 11.35
CA LYS A 478 14.11 11.98 12.44
C LYS A 478 14.70 11.67 13.81
N THR A 479 15.26 10.47 13.98
CA THR A 479 15.90 10.01 15.23
C THR A 479 17.11 10.88 15.55
N CYS A 480 18.00 11.09 14.58
CA CYS A 480 19.18 11.95 14.74
C CYS A 480 18.79 13.40 15.08
N VAL A 481 17.75 13.95 14.45
CA VAL A 481 17.25 15.30 14.74
C VAL A 481 16.73 15.42 16.17
N LEU A 482 15.92 14.45 16.62
CA LEU A 482 15.38 14.45 17.99
C LEU A 482 16.48 14.22 19.04
N LEU A 483 17.44 13.31 18.77
CA LEU A 483 18.58 13.08 19.65
C LEU A 483 19.41 14.34 19.78
N LYS A 484 19.74 15.01 18.67
CA LYS A 484 20.46 16.28 18.69
C LYS A 484 19.73 17.34 19.51
N SER A 485 18.41 17.45 19.38
CA SER A 485 17.61 18.38 20.17
C SER A 485 17.68 18.06 21.66
N SER A 486 17.55 16.79 22.02
CA SER A 486 17.58 16.32 23.42
C SER A 486 18.96 16.52 24.04
N ILE A 487 20.03 16.23 23.29
CA ILE A 487 21.42 16.49 23.69
C ILE A 487 21.63 17.99 23.92
N LYS A 488 21.10 18.85 23.05
CA LYS A 488 21.23 20.31 23.20
C LYS A 488 20.50 20.86 24.43
N GLU A 489 19.38 20.26 24.80
CA GLU A 489 18.67 20.60 26.04
C GLU A 489 19.51 20.29 27.27
N VAL A 490 20.07 19.08 27.32
CA VAL A 490 21.00 18.65 28.38
C VAL A 490 22.26 19.53 28.41
N GLU A 491 22.86 19.80 27.25
CA GLU A 491 24.05 20.66 27.12
C GLU A 491 23.80 22.05 27.72
N SER A 492 22.62 22.63 27.48
CA SER A 492 22.25 23.93 28.05
C SER A 492 22.24 23.89 29.58
N MET A 493 21.72 22.82 30.19
CA MET A 493 21.70 22.66 31.64
C MET A 493 23.11 22.44 32.21
N TRP A 494 23.96 21.67 31.53
CA TRP A 494 25.36 21.49 31.93
C TRP A 494 26.16 22.80 31.84
N LEU A 495 25.88 23.65 30.86
CA LEU A 495 26.45 25.00 30.77
C LEU A 495 26.00 25.89 31.93
N GLU A 496 24.78 25.71 32.45
CA GLU A 496 24.32 26.40 33.66
C GLU A 496 25.00 25.87 34.92
N LEU A 497 25.21 24.55 35.03
CA LEU A 497 26.01 23.95 36.10
C LEU A 497 27.44 24.51 36.13
N ALA A 498 28.08 24.64 34.96
CA ALA A 498 29.41 25.23 34.86
C ALA A 498 29.44 26.68 35.39
N LYS A 499 28.42 27.49 35.08
CA LYS A 499 28.29 28.85 35.63
C LYS A 499 28.10 28.86 37.14
N LEU A 500 27.33 27.91 37.71
CA LEU A 500 27.16 27.80 39.16
C LEU A 500 28.50 27.58 39.87
N ARG A 501 29.38 26.75 39.29
CA ARG A 501 30.74 26.51 39.83
C ARG A 501 31.58 27.79 39.90
N GLU A 502 31.42 28.69 38.93
CA GLU A 502 32.18 29.95 38.86
C GLU A 502 31.76 30.98 39.92
N GLN A 503 30.59 30.81 40.55
CA GLN A 503 30.03 31.77 41.52
C GLN A 503 30.74 31.77 42.89
N LYS A 504 31.79 30.95 43.08
CA LYS A 504 32.59 30.84 44.33
C LYS A 504 31.73 30.67 45.60
N LEU A 505 30.66 29.87 45.48
CA LEU A 505 29.80 29.48 46.59
C LEU A 505 30.52 28.53 47.55
N ASP A 506 30.09 28.48 48.81
CA ASP A 506 30.49 27.38 49.70
C ASP A 506 29.86 26.05 49.25
N SER A 507 30.47 24.92 49.62
CA SER A 507 30.06 23.60 49.15
C SER A 507 28.62 23.24 49.51
N GLY A 508 28.08 23.77 50.62
CA GLY A 508 26.68 23.56 51.00
C GLY A 508 25.73 24.32 50.09
N ALA A 509 25.98 25.61 49.88
CA ALA A 509 25.18 26.43 48.96
C ALA A 509 25.27 25.95 47.50
N LEU A 510 26.45 25.48 47.06
CA LEU A 510 26.65 24.93 45.72
C LEU A 510 25.88 23.62 45.52
N TYR A 511 25.85 22.75 46.54
CA TYR A 511 25.09 21.51 46.53
C TYR A 511 23.58 21.76 46.41
N GLU A 512 23.03 22.65 47.24
CA GLU A 512 21.59 22.99 47.19
C GLU A 512 21.18 23.59 45.84
N GLN A 513 21.99 24.48 45.27
CA GLN A 513 21.71 25.05 43.95
C GLN A 513 21.84 24.03 42.81
N THR A 514 22.77 23.08 42.94
CA THR A 514 22.94 21.99 41.97
C THR A 514 21.74 21.03 42.00
N ILE A 515 21.26 20.63 43.19
CA ILE A 515 20.02 19.86 43.32
C ILE A 515 18.84 20.63 42.76
N ALA A 516 18.71 21.91 43.10
CA ALA A 516 17.60 22.73 42.63
C ALA A 516 17.56 22.82 41.10
N LEU A 517 18.73 22.85 40.44
CA LEU A 517 18.82 22.85 38.98
C LEU A 517 18.48 21.49 38.36
N LEU A 518 18.99 20.40 38.93
CA LEU A 518 18.73 19.03 38.44
C LEU A 518 17.29 18.57 38.70
N GLY A 519 16.68 19.03 39.78
CA GLY A 519 15.31 18.72 40.18
C GLY A 519 14.25 19.61 39.55
N GLN A 520 14.61 20.51 38.62
CA GLN A 520 13.60 21.27 37.86
C GLN A 520 12.75 20.34 37.01
N ASP A 521 11.44 20.56 37.04
CA ASP A 521 10.52 19.85 36.18
C ASP A 521 10.82 20.18 34.71
N THR A 522 11.04 19.16 33.90
CA THR A 522 11.46 19.25 32.48
C THR A 522 10.46 19.95 31.54
N GLY A 523 9.43 20.60 32.07
CA GLY A 523 8.58 21.50 31.30
C GLY A 523 7.64 20.82 30.30
N PHE A 524 7.37 19.52 30.47
CA PHE A 524 6.39 18.83 29.64
C PHE A 524 5.00 19.44 29.82
N SER A 525 4.47 20.03 28.74
CA SER A 525 3.07 20.46 28.74
C SER A 525 2.13 19.25 28.71
N GLU A 526 0.96 19.39 29.32
CA GLU A 526 -0.11 18.37 29.33
C GLU A 526 -0.45 17.89 27.90
N ASN A 527 -0.54 18.82 26.95
CA ASN A 527 -0.79 18.49 25.53
C ASN A 527 0.33 17.63 24.93
N SER A 528 1.58 17.89 25.30
CA SER A 528 2.73 17.15 24.77
C SER A 528 2.84 15.75 25.36
N LEU A 529 2.39 15.53 26.60
CA LEU A 529 2.30 14.21 27.21
C LEU A 529 1.14 13.42 26.61
N ARG A 530 -0.02 14.05 26.45
CA ARG A 530 -1.17 13.44 25.79
C ARG A 530 -0.86 12.98 24.37
N GLN A 531 -0.22 13.83 23.56
CA GLN A 531 0.17 13.46 22.20
C GLN A 531 1.10 12.24 22.17
N ARG A 532 2.03 12.13 23.12
CA ARG A 532 2.95 10.98 23.20
C ARG A 532 2.24 9.72 23.67
N ALA A 533 1.33 9.82 24.63
CA ALA A 533 0.50 8.70 25.06
C ALA A 533 -0.34 8.17 23.89
N ASP A 534 -0.98 9.05 23.11
CA ASP A 534 -1.72 8.70 21.90
C ASP A 534 -0.83 7.97 20.87
N GLN A 535 0.42 8.42 20.68
CA GLN A 535 1.39 7.76 19.79
C GLN A 535 1.82 6.36 20.27
N VAL A 536 1.90 6.14 21.59
CA VAL A 536 2.19 4.82 22.16
C VAL A 536 1.00 3.87 21.97
N GLU A 537 -0.24 4.37 22.11
CA GLU A 537 -1.44 3.61 21.79
C GLU A 537 -1.49 3.24 20.30
N GLU A 538 -1.18 4.20 19.42
CA GLU A 538 -1.09 3.95 17.97
C GLU A 538 -0.07 2.85 17.67
N LEU A 539 1.11 2.87 18.30
CA LEU A 539 2.10 1.80 18.11
C LEU A 539 1.60 0.43 18.58
N ASN A 540 0.94 0.36 19.72
CA ASN A 540 0.34 -0.89 20.19
C ASN A 540 -0.72 -1.39 19.20
N TRP A 541 -1.54 -0.49 18.64
CA TRP A 541 -2.52 -0.85 17.64
C TRP A 541 -1.87 -1.38 16.35
N ILE A 542 -0.83 -0.71 15.83
CA ILE A 542 -0.11 -1.16 14.63
C ILE A 542 0.51 -2.54 14.87
N LEU A 543 1.07 -2.79 16.06
CA LEU A 543 1.63 -4.10 16.44
C LEU A 543 0.56 -5.20 16.38
N ASP A 544 -0.63 -4.95 16.95
CA ASP A 544 -1.72 -5.93 16.96
C ASP A 544 -2.29 -6.20 15.55
N GLU A 545 -2.39 -5.15 14.73
CA GLU A 545 -2.90 -5.23 13.36
C GLU A 545 -1.92 -5.96 12.43
N MET A 546 -0.66 -5.51 12.41
CA MET A 546 0.35 -5.97 11.44
C MET A 546 1.13 -7.20 11.88
N LEU A 547 1.20 -7.50 13.18
CA LEU A 547 2.01 -8.61 13.71
C LEU A 547 1.26 -9.49 14.73
N GLY A 548 0.02 -9.12 15.08
CA GLY A 548 -0.84 -9.81 16.04
C GLY A 548 -1.94 -10.66 15.38
N LEU A 549 -3.20 -10.40 15.74
CA LEU A 549 -4.36 -11.20 15.30
C LEU A 549 -4.70 -10.99 13.81
N GLY A 550 -4.42 -9.80 13.26
CA GLY A 550 -4.68 -9.48 11.85
C GLY A 550 -3.94 -10.41 10.89
N VAL A 551 -2.66 -10.71 11.17
CA VAL A 551 -1.85 -11.65 10.38
C VAL A 551 -2.41 -13.07 10.44
N GLN A 552 -3.01 -13.48 11.55
CA GLN A 552 -3.63 -14.80 11.66
C GLN A 552 -4.92 -14.89 10.83
N GLU A 553 -5.70 -13.81 10.77
CA GLU A 553 -6.87 -13.72 9.89
C GLU A 553 -6.47 -13.61 8.40
N GLU A 554 -5.41 -12.87 8.07
CA GLU A 554 -4.88 -12.76 6.70
C GLU A 554 -4.28 -14.09 6.22
N GLN A 555 -3.49 -14.77 7.05
CA GLN A 555 -2.96 -16.10 6.73
C GLN A 555 -4.10 -17.10 6.52
N ARG A 556 -5.12 -17.07 7.39
CA ARG A 556 -6.33 -17.87 7.21
C ARG A 556 -7.03 -17.54 5.89
N PHE A 557 -7.14 -16.27 5.53
CA PHE A 557 -7.72 -15.84 4.26
C PHE A 557 -6.89 -16.31 3.06
N VAL A 558 -5.56 -16.24 3.13
CA VAL A 558 -4.65 -16.74 2.09
C VAL A 558 -4.78 -18.26 1.95
N ASP A 559 -4.86 -19.00 3.05
CA ASP A 559 -5.05 -20.45 3.03
C ASP A 559 -6.42 -20.83 2.45
N GLU A 560 -7.49 -20.13 2.85
CA GLU A 560 -8.84 -20.27 2.28
C GLU A 560 -8.80 -19.96 0.76
N LEU A 561 -8.18 -18.86 0.35
CA LEU A 561 -8.00 -18.47 -1.05
C LEU A 561 -7.20 -19.52 -1.84
N HIS A 562 -6.10 -20.03 -1.29
CA HIS A 562 -5.28 -21.03 -1.95
C HIS A 562 -6.07 -22.30 -2.20
N SER A 563 -6.84 -22.75 -1.20
CA SER A 563 -7.70 -23.93 -1.30
C SER A 563 -8.78 -23.77 -2.38
N GLU A 564 -9.38 -22.58 -2.47
CA GLU A 564 -10.41 -22.25 -3.45
C GLU A 564 -9.85 -22.07 -4.88
N LEU A 565 -8.56 -21.70 -5.02
CA LEU A 565 -7.88 -21.54 -6.31
C LEU A 565 -7.27 -22.84 -6.87
N ILE A 566 -7.25 -23.95 -6.10
CA ILE A 566 -6.79 -25.28 -6.57
C ILE A 566 -7.44 -25.67 -7.91
N PRO A 567 -8.78 -25.59 -8.09
CA PRO A 567 -9.44 -25.96 -9.34
C PRO A 567 -9.00 -25.10 -10.53
N VAL A 568 -8.67 -23.82 -10.30
CA VAL A 568 -8.16 -22.90 -11.34
C VAL A 568 -6.74 -23.28 -11.73
N SER A 569 -5.89 -23.57 -10.75
CA SER A 569 -4.52 -24.05 -10.97
C SER A 569 -4.50 -25.37 -11.75
N ASP A 570 -5.40 -26.29 -11.42
CA ASP A 570 -5.56 -27.57 -12.12
C ASP A 570 -6.07 -27.39 -13.55
N ARG A 571 -7.01 -26.46 -13.78
CA ARG A 571 -7.45 -26.09 -15.15
C ARG A 571 -6.32 -25.47 -15.96
N ILE A 572 -5.50 -24.60 -15.39
CA ILE A 572 -4.34 -24.00 -16.07
C ILE A 572 -3.29 -25.06 -16.40
N LYS A 573 -3.01 -25.99 -15.46
CA LYS A 573 -2.11 -27.13 -15.72
C LYS A 573 -2.66 -28.03 -16.82
N ALA A 574 -3.95 -28.37 -16.77
CA ALA A 574 -4.60 -29.18 -17.79
C ALA A 574 -4.60 -28.48 -19.17
N LEU A 575 -4.78 -27.15 -19.21
CA LEU A 575 -4.67 -26.36 -20.43
C LEU A 575 -3.24 -26.36 -20.98
N ARG A 576 -2.22 -26.16 -20.13
CA ARG A 576 -0.80 -26.27 -20.55
C ARG A 576 -0.45 -27.65 -21.07
N ILE A 577 -0.95 -28.72 -20.42
CA ILE A 577 -0.75 -30.11 -20.87
C ILE A 577 -1.44 -30.35 -22.22
N LYS A 578 -2.64 -29.80 -22.43
CA LYS A 578 -3.33 -29.87 -23.73
C LYS A 578 -2.61 -29.07 -24.81
N GLU A 579 -2.02 -27.92 -24.46
CA GLU A 579 -1.25 -27.09 -25.39
C GLU A 579 0.09 -27.73 -25.77
N SER A 580 0.78 -28.35 -24.83
CA SER A 580 2.00 -29.11 -25.09
C SER A 580 1.71 -30.37 -25.91
N ALA A 581 0.63 -31.09 -25.62
CA ALA A 581 0.16 -32.23 -26.43
C ALA A 581 -0.19 -31.80 -27.87
N ARG A 582 -0.91 -30.67 -28.05
CA ARG A 582 -1.20 -30.11 -29.39
C ARG A 582 0.06 -29.71 -30.14
N LYS A 583 1.05 -29.12 -29.46
CA LYS A 583 2.34 -28.78 -30.09
C LYS A 583 3.10 -30.02 -30.55
N VAL A 584 3.08 -31.10 -29.75
CA VAL A 584 3.67 -32.40 -30.11
C VAL A 584 2.94 -33.05 -31.29
N GLU A 585 1.60 -33.01 -31.31
CA GLU A 585 0.81 -33.49 -32.45
C GLU A 585 1.12 -32.71 -33.73
N LEU A 586 1.19 -31.38 -33.65
CA LEU A 586 1.54 -30.49 -34.78
C LEU A 586 2.96 -30.74 -35.32
N THR A 587 3.94 -31.06 -34.47
CA THR A 587 5.27 -31.50 -34.94
C THR A 587 5.22 -32.87 -35.62
N SER A 588 4.45 -33.82 -35.09
CA SER A 588 4.31 -35.15 -35.70
C SER A 588 3.54 -35.17 -37.03
N THR A 589 2.58 -34.23 -37.22
CA THR A 589 1.89 -34.07 -38.51
C THR A 589 2.77 -33.39 -39.54
N LYS A 590 3.67 -32.50 -39.12
CA LYS A 590 4.66 -31.87 -40.01
C LYS A 590 5.67 -32.89 -40.55
N GLU A 591 6.19 -33.77 -39.69
CA GLU A 591 7.09 -34.87 -40.09
C GLU A 591 6.42 -35.88 -41.04
N LYS A 592 5.14 -36.23 -40.81
CA LYS A 592 4.39 -37.07 -41.75
C LYS A 592 4.13 -36.39 -43.10
N SER A 593 3.87 -35.09 -43.12
CA SER A 593 3.68 -34.35 -44.38
C SER A 593 4.98 -34.17 -45.20
N GLU A 594 6.14 -34.15 -44.52
CA GLU A 594 7.45 -34.14 -45.19
C GLU A 594 7.84 -35.54 -45.70
N GLN A 595 7.47 -36.62 -45.00
CA GLN A 595 7.65 -37.98 -45.52
C GLN A 595 6.75 -38.30 -46.73
N ASP A 596 5.48 -37.89 -46.71
CA ASP A 596 4.54 -38.13 -47.82
C ASP A 596 4.90 -37.31 -49.07
N SER A 597 5.53 -36.15 -48.91
CA SER A 597 5.99 -35.32 -50.05
C SER A 597 7.29 -35.81 -50.68
N ILE A 598 8.09 -36.63 -49.99
CA ILE A 598 9.30 -37.28 -50.54
C ILE A 598 8.95 -38.51 -51.39
N VAL A 599 7.83 -39.21 -51.10
CA VAL A 599 7.44 -40.43 -51.82
C VAL A 599 6.80 -40.16 -53.21
N VAL A 600 6.30 -38.94 -53.47
CA VAL A 600 5.59 -38.62 -54.74
C VAL A 600 6.51 -38.17 -55.88
N LYS A 601 7.83 -38.01 -55.66
CA LYS A 601 8.78 -37.54 -56.69
C LYS A 601 9.65 -38.62 -57.37
N SER A 602 9.21 -39.88 -57.41
CA SER A 602 9.92 -40.95 -58.13
C SER A 602 8.99 -41.81 -58.98
N LYS A 603 8.42 -41.20 -60.04
CA LYS A 603 8.06 -41.84 -61.32
C LYS A 603 7.45 -40.79 -62.27
N VAL A 604 8.26 -40.27 -63.19
CA VAL A 604 8.18 -40.36 -64.66
C VAL A 604 9.49 -39.77 -65.19
#